data_AF-A0A3D2CB81-F1
#
_entry.id   AF-A0A3D2CB81-F1
#
_cell.length_a   1.000
_cell.length_b   1.000
_cell.length_c   1.000
_cell.angle_alpha   90.00
_cell.angle_beta   90.00
_cell.angle_gamma   90.00
#
_symmetry.space_group_name_H-M   'P 1'
#
loop_
_entity.id
_entity.type
_entity.pdbx_description
1 polymer ?
#
loop_
_entity_poly.entity_id
_entity_poly.type
_entity_poly.pdbx_seq_one_letter_code
_entity_poly.pdbx_strand_id
1 'polypeptide(L)'
;MSTVFPDLSSLSPPPSERWRVALRHGVPGGSNRLFHGDNLAALAWLAEHEPASFQCVYIDPPYNRGTKHAHYADARSRSAWLEFMARRLVLLRRLLRASGSLFVQLDDNELDYMKVVLDELFGTECFIGRVTVRARSPSAFSTVNRGVFKASEYLLWYARSRADFRYHPQRVSRPPDPAYTRWIENPQDPAEQWQLGRVRDAFIRERGPLTSRFRRSDPAYQQFVVDHAQHVFRLAPISDRKAGAGTVAAKVRSRQHPA
;
A
#
# COMPACT_ATOMS: atom_id res chain seq x y z
N MET A 1 -17.66 4.72 27.12
CA MET A 1 -16.72 5.67 26.48
C MET A 1 -17.57 6.66 25.71
N SER A 2 -17.55 7.94 26.08
CA SER A 2 -18.31 8.97 25.38
C SER A 2 -17.64 9.21 24.03
N THR A 3 -18.31 8.91 22.93
CA THR A 3 -17.80 9.21 21.59
C THR A 3 -17.65 10.72 21.45
N VAL A 4 -16.46 11.19 21.06
CA VAL A 4 -16.18 12.63 20.85
C VAL A 4 -16.97 13.18 19.67
N PHE A 5 -17.40 12.30 18.76
CA PHE A 5 -18.19 12.66 17.60
C PHE A 5 -19.68 12.37 17.86
N PRO A 6 -20.59 13.27 17.42
CA PRO A 6 -22.02 13.02 17.52
C PRO A 6 -22.38 11.74 16.78
N ASP A 7 -23.42 11.04 17.24
CA ASP A 7 -24.01 9.93 16.50
C ASP A 7 -24.57 10.47 15.18
N LEU A 8 -23.86 10.26 14.07
CA LEU A 8 -24.29 10.78 12.77
C LEU A 8 -25.50 10.05 12.19
N SER A 9 -26.09 9.08 12.91
CA SER A 9 -27.46 8.61 12.63
C SER A 9 -28.50 9.70 12.86
N SER A 10 -28.18 10.69 13.71
CA SER A 10 -29.08 11.77 14.12
C SER A 10 -28.98 13.04 13.26
N LEU A 11 -27.97 13.13 12.38
CA LEU A 11 -27.85 14.29 11.50
C LEU A 11 -28.91 14.18 10.40
N SER A 12 -29.79 15.18 10.33
CA SER A 12 -30.70 15.33 9.20
C SER A 12 -29.91 15.32 7.89
N PRO A 13 -30.34 14.56 6.87
CA PRO A 13 -29.71 14.62 5.57
C PRO A 13 -29.75 16.07 5.07
N PRO A 14 -28.69 16.55 4.41
CA PRO A 14 -28.72 17.88 3.81
C PRO A 14 -29.91 17.99 2.85
N PRO A 15 -30.55 19.17 2.77
CA PRO A 15 -31.76 19.35 1.98
C PRO A 15 -31.58 18.85 0.55
N SER A 16 -32.63 18.20 0.04
CA SER A 16 -32.68 17.57 -1.28
C SER A 16 -32.73 18.61 -2.41
N GLU A 17 -31.73 19.47 -2.53
CA GLU A 17 -31.59 20.29 -3.73
C GLU A 17 -30.99 19.45 -4.85
N ARG A 18 -31.90 18.86 -5.65
CA ARG A 18 -31.70 18.43 -7.05
C ARG A 18 -30.33 17.82 -7.35
N TRP A 19 -30.12 16.58 -6.94
CA TRP A 19 -29.12 15.76 -7.61
C TRP A 19 -29.63 15.43 -9.02
N ARG A 20 -29.04 16.06 -10.04
CA ARG A 20 -29.05 15.46 -11.37
C ARG A 20 -28.11 14.26 -11.30
N VAL A 21 -28.67 13.07 -11.16
CA VAL A 21 -27.88 11.83 -11.13
C VAL A 21 -27.09 11.69 -12.44
N ALA A 22 -25.78 11.50 -12.23
CA ALA A 22 -24.78 10.77 -13.01
C ALA A 22 -24.87 10.85 -14.53
N LEU A 23 -24.10 11.78 -15.10
CA LEU A 23 -23.53 11.53 -16.42
C LEU A 23 -22.72 10.24 -16.33
N ARG A 24 -22.98 9.29 -17.25
CA ARG A 24 -22.06 8.17 -17.48
C ARG A 24 -20.78 8.76 -18.03
N HIS A 25 -19.65 8.46 -17.39
CA HIS A 25 -18.37 9.04 -17.77
C HIS A 25 -17.31 7.96 -18.01
N GLY A 26 -16.45 8.17 -19.00
CA GLY A 26 -15.44 7.20 -19.42
C GLY A 26 -15.95 6.22 -20.48
N VAL A 27 -15.60 4.94 -20.34
CA VAL A 27 -15.83 3.92 -21.38
C VAL A 27 -17.33 3.74 -21.67
N PRO A 28 -17.76 3.77 -22.95
CA PRO A 28 -19.14 3.50 -23.34
C PRO A 28 -19.63 2.16 -22.78
N GLY A 29 -20.82 2.14 -22.17
CA GLY A 29 -21.37 0.97 -21.48
C GLY A 29 -20.90 0.79 -20.03
N GLY A 30 -19.96 1.60 -19.55
CA GLY A 30 -19.51 1.58 -18.16
C GLY A 30 -20.59 2.02 -17.15
N SER A 31 -20.41 1.58 -15.90
CA SER A 31 -21.25 1.93 -14.74
C SER A 31 -20.68 3.09 -13.91
N ASN A 32 -19.71 3.83 -14.45
CA ASN A 32 -19.07 4.96 -13.78
C ASN A 32 -20.05 6.12 -13.63
N ARG A 33 -20.00 6.78 -12.46
CA ARG A 33 -20.88 7.90 -12.10
C ARG A 33 -20.06 9.08 -11.65
N LEU A 34 -20.43 10.28 -12.10
CA LEU A 34 -19.90 11.55 -11.64
C LEU A 34 -21.00 12.33 -10.90
N PHE A 35 -20.69 12.79 -9.69
CA PHE A 35 -21.58 13.62 -8.88
C PHE A 35 -21.00 15.03 -8.80
N HIS A 36 -21.82 16.04 -9.09
CA HIS A 36 -21.43 17.44 -9.04
C HIS A 36 -22.20 18.15 -7.92
N GLY A 37 -21.47 18.76 -6.97
CA GLY A 37 -22.02 19.42 -5.80
C GLY A 37 -21.14 19.27 -4.56
N ASP A 38 -21.67 19.61 -3.38
CA ASP A 38 -20.97 19.35 -2.12
C ASP A 38 -20.90 17.84 -1.86
N ASN A 39 -19.69 17.33 -1.69
CA ASN A 39 -19.46 15.91 -1.42
C ASN A 39 -20.14 15.42 -0.14
N LEU A 40 -20.33 16.25 0.90
CA LEU A 40 -21.00 15.82 2.13
C LEU A 40 -22.41 15.32 1.85
N ALA A 41 -23.12 16.01 0.97
CA ALA A 41 -24.49 15.71 0.62
C ALA A 41 -24.59 14.53 -0.34
N ALA A 42 -23.66 14.41 -1.30
CA ALA A 42 -23.56 13.22 -2.16
C ALA A 42 -23.21 11.95 -1.36
N LEU A 43 -22.28 12.07 -0.41
CA LEU A 43 -21.88 10.97 0.47
C LEU A 43 -23.03 10.54 1.39
N ALA A 44 -23.84 11.48 1.88
CA ALA A 44 -24.99 11.17 2.71
C ALA A 44 -26.02 10.35 1.93
N TRP A 45 -26.37 10.80 0.72
CA TRP A 45 -27.28 10.08 -0.17
C TRP A 45 -26.74 8.67 -0.51
N LEU A 46 -25.47 8.55 -0.88
CA LEU A 46 -24.84 7.26 -1.15
C LEU A 46 -24.86 6.35 0.08
N ALA A 47 -24.61 6.89 1.27
CA ALA A 47 -24.57 6.09 2.50
C ALA A 47 -25.95 5.53 2.87
N GLU A 48 -27.02 6.22 2.49
CA GLU A 48 -28.40 5.78 2.66
C GLU A 48 -28.80 4.71 1.62
N HIS A 49 -28.44 4.90 0.35
CA HIS A 49 -28.92 4.06 -0.75
C HIS A 49 -27.99 2.89 -1.10
N GLU A 50 -26.68 3.04 -0.86
CA GLU A 50 -25.63 2.08 -1.22
C GLU A 50 -24.60 1.89 -0.08
N PRO A 51 -25.05 1.58 1.16
CA PRO A 51 -24.11 1.32 2.26
C PRO A 51 -23.23 0.10 1.96
N ALA A 52 -22.03 0.08 2.55
CA ALA A 52 -21.07 -1.02 2.42
C ALA A 52 -20.82 -1.51 0.98
N SER A 53 -20.95 -0.63 -0.01
CA SER A 53 -20.88 -1.01 -1.43
C SER A 53 -19.48 -0.81 -2.04
N PHE A 54 -18.62 -0.01 -1.41
CA PHE A 54 -17.33 0.40 -1.96
C PHE A 54 -16.17 -0.42 -1.39
N GLN A 55 -15.32 -0.96 -2.26
CA GLN A 55 -14.12 -1.70 -1.86
C GLN A 55 -12.95 -0.77 -1.50
N CYS A 56 -12.87 0.38 -2.15
CA CYS A 56 -11.78 1.33 -1.99
C CYS A 56 -12.34 2.74 -2.02
N VAL A 57 -11.86 3.57 -1.11
CA VAL A 57 -12.09 5.01 -1.10
C VAL A 57 -10.72 5.68 -1.08
N TYR A 58 -10.51 6.61 -1.99
CA TYR A 58 -9.36 7.50 -2.02
C TYR A 58 -9.85 8.94 -1.93
N ILE A 59 -9.26 9.75 -1.05
CA ILE A 59 -9.53 11.17 -0.94
C ILE A 59 -8.24 11.99 -0.87
N ASP A 60 -8.27 13.14 -1.51
CA ASP A 60 -7.22 14.17 -1.50
C ASP A 60 -7.85 15.48 -0.98
N PRO A 61 -8.13 15.58 0.33
CA PRO A 61 -8.81 16.73 0.92
C PRO A 61 -7.92 17.99 0.92
N PRO A 62 -8.49 19.19 1.15
CA PRO A 62 -7.69 20.40 1.36
C PRO A 62 -6.65 20.24 2.45
N TYR A 63 -5.41 20.67 2.19
CA TYR A 63 -4.25 20.45 3.07
C TYR A 63 -4.11 21.54 4.14
N ASN A 64 -5.00 22.53 4.10
CA ASN A 64 -5.04 23.69 4.97
C ASN A 64 -3.75 24.52 4.92
N ARG A 65 -3.19 24.71 3.71
CA ARG A 65 -1.90 25.40 3.49
C ARG A 65 -2.00 26.92 3.52
N GLY A 66 -3.20 27.48 3.59
CA GLY A 66 -3.46 28.90 3.40
C GLY A 66 -3.45 29.33 1.93
N THR A 67 -3.49 28.38 0.99
CA THR A 67 -3.41 28.68 -0.44
C THR A 67 -4.77 29.11 -1.00
N LYS A 68 -4.79 30.05 -1.95
CA LYS A 68 -6.05 30.49 -2.57
C LYS A 68 -6.44 29.51 -3.67
N HIS A 69 -7.61 28.90 -3.54
CA HIS A 69 -8.24 28.05 -4.55
C HIS A 69 -9.56 28.65 -5.01
N ALA A 70 -9.94 28.41 -6.27
CA ALA A 70 -11.18 28.94 -6.83
C ALA A 70 -12.45 28.27 -6.28
N HIS A 71 -12.34 27.01 -5.82
CA HIS A 71 -13.51 26.16 -5.57
C HIS A 71 -13.64 25.69 -4.12
N TYR A 72 -12.68 25.98 -3.24
CA TYR A 72 -12.75 25.63 -1.83
C TYR A 72 -11.84 26.50 -0.96
N ALA A 73 -12.16 26.56 0.34
CA ALA A 73 -11.34 27.23 1.34
C ALA A 73 -10.24 26.30 1.86
N ASP A 74 -8.98 26.70 1.69
CA ASP A 74 -7.77 26.01 2.18
C ASP A 74 -7.08 26.79 3.32
N ALA A 75 -7.86 27.54 4.10
CA ALA A 75 -7.40 28.37 5.20
C ALA A 75 -8.43 28.38 6.34
N ARG A 76 -8.69 27.21 6.93
CA ARG A 76 -9.62 27.01 8.05
C ARG A 76 -8.84 26.97 9.36
N SER A 77 -9.48 27.33 10.47
CA SER A 77 -8.97 26.91 11.77
C SER A 77 -8.93 25.37 11.82
N ARG A 78 -7.96 24.81 12.54
CA ARG A 78 -7.80 23.36 12.63
C ARG A 78 -9.04 22.66 13.19
N SER A 79 -9.73 23.25 14.17
CA SER A 79 -11.01 22.73 14.67
C SER A 79 -12.08 22.69 13.57
N ALA A 80 -12.23 23.77 12.79
CA ALA A 80 -13.19 23.82 11.69
C ALA A 80 -12.82 22.85 10.55
N TRP A 81 -11.52 22.64 10.29
CA TRP A 81 -11.05 21.65 9.32
C TRP A 81 -11.36 20.22 9.78
N LEU A 82 -11.10 19.90 11.05
CA LEU A 82 -11.39 18.60 11.63
C LEU A 82 -12.89 18.31 11.66
N GLU A 83 -13.73 19.29 12.00
CA GLU A 83 -15.18 19.15 11.93
C GLU A 83 -15.66 18.91 10.49
N PHE A 84 -15.11 19.68 9.54
CA PHE A 84 -15.39 19.53 8.11
C PHE A 84 -15.05 18.11 7.62
N MET A 85 -13.90 17.56 8.03
CA MET A 85 -13.47 16.22 7.65
C MET A 85 -14.22 15.11 8.38
N ALA A 86 -14.43 15.23 9.69
CA ALA A 86 -15.08 14.20 10.51
C ALA A 86 -16.48 13.84 9.98
N ARG A 87 -17.29 14.83 9.60
CA ARG A 87 -18.61 14.63 8.99
C ARG A 87 -18.56 13.74 7.74
N ARG A 88 -17.53 13.91 6.91
CA ARG A 88 -17.33 13.14 5.67
C ARG A 88 -16.79 11.75 5.96
N LEU A 89 -15.81 11.63 6.86
CA LEU A 89 -15.15 10.37 7.20
C LEU A 89 -16.13 9.33 7.77
N VAL A 90 -17.10 9.75 8.58
CA VAL A 90 -18.13 8.84 9.09
C VAL A 90 -18.98 8.25 7.96
N LEU A 91 -19.36 9.06 6.96
CA LEU A 91 -20.10 8.59 5.80
C LEU A 91 -19.24 7.67 4.93
N LEU A 92 -17.97 8.01 4.69
CA LEU A 92 -17.03 7.15 3.96
C LEU A 92 -16.85 5.79 4.66
N ARG A 93 -16.82 5.77 6.00
CA ARG A 93 -16.77 4.53 6.78
C ARG A 93 -18.03 3.68 6.60
N ARG A 94 -19.22 4.29 6.48
CA ARG A 94 -20.49 3.58 6.19
C ARG A 94 -20.52 2.99 4.78
N LEU A 95 -19.91 3.69 3.82
CA LEU A 95 -19.85 3.27 2.42
C LEU A 95 -18.88 2.11 2.16
N LEU A 96 -17.84 1.97 2.97
CA LEU A 96 -16.84 0.92 2.80
C LEU A 96 -17.38 -0.47 3.18
N ARG A 97 -17.09 -1.46 2.32
CA ARG A 97 -17.21 -2.89 2.64
C ARG A 97 -16.34 -3.24 3.85
N ALA A 98 -16.66 -4.32 4.57
CA ALA A 98 -15.87 -4.77 5.72
C ALA A 98 -14.38 -5.00 5.36
N SER A 99 -14.10 -5.61 4.20
CA SER A 99 -12.76 -5.81 3.66
C SER A 99 -12.15 -4.57 2.99
N GLY A 100 -12.88 -3.44 2.97
CA GLY A 100 -12.56 -2.24 2.21
C GLY A 100 -11.39 -1.45 2.80
N SER A 101 -10.84 -0.53 1.99
CA SER A 101 -9.74 0.36 2.40
C SER A 101 -10.06 1.83 2.13
N LEU A 102 -9.64 2.67 3.07
CA LEU A 102 -9.61 4.13 2.95
C LEU A 102 -8.17 4.60 2.79
N PHE A 103 -7.95 5.49 1.83
CA PHE A 103 -6.71 6.21 1.63
C PHE A 103 -6.97 7.72 1.72
N VAL A 104 -6.23 8.41 2.58
CA VAL A 104 -6.30 9.87 2.73
C VAL A 104 -4.94 10.46 2.46
N GLN A 105 -4.82 11.29 1.41
CA GLN A 105 -3.56 11.96 1.06
C GLN A 105 -3.48 13.34 1.71
N LEU A 106 -2.37 13.60 2.42
CA LEU A 106 -2.11 14.85 3.10
C LEU A 106 -0.61 15.14 3.15
N ASP A 107 -0.26 16.38 3.47
CA ASP A 107 1.07 16.75 3.93
C ASP A 107 1.09 16.91 5.45
N ASP A 108 2.24 17.28 6.02
CA ASP A 108 2.39 17.35 7.48
C ASP A 108 1.44 18.32 8.22
N ASN A 109 0.71 19.23 7.55
CA ASN A 109 -0.07 20.25 8.24
C ASN A 109 -1.22 19.65 9.06
N GLU A 110 -1.99 18.75 8.45
CA GLU A 110 -3.19 18.17 9.04
C GLU A 110 -3.12 16.64 9.19
N LEU A 111 -2.04 16.01 8.72
CA LEU A 111 -1.88 14.55 8.67
C LEU A 111 -2.08 13.87 10.03
N ASP A 112 -1.40 14.34 11.07
CA ASP A 112 -1.44 13.65 12.37
C ASP A 112 -2.77 13.89 13.09
N TYR A 113 -3.39 15.07 12.92
CA TYR A 113 -4.72 15.35 13.44
C TYR A 113 -5.79 14.51 12.71
N MET A 114 -5.69 14.38 11.39
CA MET A 114 -6.51 13.45 10.61
C MET A 114 -6.35 12.02 11.10
N LYS A 115 -5.11 11.57 11.39
CA LYS A 115 -4.87 10.23 11.94
C LYS A 115 -5.60 10.01 13.26
N VAL A 116 -5.57 10.99 14.18
CA VAL A 116 -6.30 10.90 15.46
C VAL A 116 -7.81 10.71 15.24
N VAL A 117 -8.40 11.47 14.30
CA VAL A 117 -9.83 11.33 13.95
C VAL A 117 -10.11 9.95 13.34
N LEU A 118 -9.23 9.46 12.46
CA LEU A 118 -9.37 8.14 11.86
C LEU A 118 -9.22 7.01 12.87
N ASP A 119 -8.29 7.12 13.83
CA ASP A 119 -8.12 6.14 14.92
C ASP A 119 -9.38 6.04 15.78
N GLU A 120 -10.00 7.17 16.12
CA GLU A 120 -11.26 7.20 16.87
C GLU A 120 -12.42 6.58 16.07
N LEU A 121 -12.49 6.83 14.75
CA LEU A 121 -13.59 6.36 13.90
C LEU A 121 -13.45 4.89 13.47
N PHE A 122 -12.25 4.46 13.12
CA PHE A 122 -11.98 3.13 12.56
C PHE A 122 -11.42 2.15 13.60
N GLY A 123 -10.80 2.64 14.67
CA GLY A 123 -9.97 1.84 15.56
C GLY A 123 -8.50 1.89 15.16
N THR A 124 -7.61 1.90 16.15
CA THR A 124 -6.15 1.95 15.92
C THR A 124 -5.62 0.68 15.24
N GLU A 125 -6.27 -0.45 15.47
CA GLU A 125 -5.97 -1.74 14.85
C GLU A 125 -6.29 -1.75 13.34
N CYS A 126 -7.17 -0.86 12.90
CA CYS A 126 -7.54 -0.71 11.50
C CYS A 126 -6.53 0.13 10.70
N PHE A 127 -5.55 0.76 11.36
CA PHE A 127 -4.45 1.43 10.69
C PHE A 127 -3.51 0.39 10.04
N ILE A 128 -3.37 0.45 8.71
CA ILE A 128 -2.51 -0.45 7.95
C ILE A 128 -1.11 0.14 7.80
N GLY A 129 -1.01 1.43 7.52
CA GLY A 129 0.27 2.10 7.40
C GLY A 129 0.19 3.52 6.86
N ARG A 130 1.35 4.19 6.89
CA ARG A 130 1.57 5.50 6.28
C ARG A 130 2.52 5.29 5.10
N VAL A 131 2.04 5.60 3.90
CA VAL A 131 2.86 5.52 2.67
C VAL A 131 3.45 6.89 2.39
N THR A 132 4.77 6.98 2.31
CA THR A 132 5.45 8.22 1.91
C THR A 132 5.45 8.35 0.39
N VAL A 133 4.90 9.46 -0.10
CA VAL A 133 4.88 9.83 -1.51
C VAL A 133 5.96 10.88 -1.73
N ARG A 134 6.88 10.61 -2.66
CA ARG A 134 7.84 11.64 -3.12
C ARG A 134 7.11 12.62 -4.03
N ALA A 135 6.70 13.76 -3.49
CA ALA A 135 5.93 14.78 -4.20
C ALA A 135 6.83 15.82 -4.88
N ARG A 136 8.04 16.07 -4.35
CA ARG A 136 8.95 17.11 -4.86
C ARG A 136 10.39 16.62 -4.92
N SER A 137 11.17 17.21 -5.83
CA SER A 137 12.62 17.07 -5.89
C SER A 137 13.28 18.40 -5.53
N PRO A 138 14.45 18.39 -4.87
CA PRO A 138 15.19 19.61 -4.58
C PRO A 138 15.52 20.35 -5.90
N SER A 139 15.14 21.61 -5.98
CA SER A 139 15.50 22.55 -7.05
C SER A 139 16.20 23.78 -6.49
N ALA A 140 16.97 24.51 -7.31
CA ALA A 140 17.90 25.57 -6.87
C ALA A 140 17.28 26.59 -5.89
N PHE A 141 16.07 27.08 -6.16
CA PHE A 141 15.38 28.01 -5.26
C PHE A 141 14.86 27.36 -3.96
N SER A 142 14.56 26.07 -3.99
CA SER A 142 14.07 25.34 -2.82
C SER A 142 15.19 24.86 -1.89
N THR A 143 16.44 24.80 -2.37
CA THR A 143 17.63 24.40 -1.60
C THR A 143 18.31 25.54 -0.86
N VAL A 144 17.97 26.80 -1.18
CA VAL A 144 18.51 27.99 -0.50
C VAL A 144 17.65 28.44 0.68
N ASN A 145 16.43 27.93 0.81
CA ASN A 145 15.54 28.24 1.93
C ASN A 145 16.10 27.63 3.22
N ARG A 146 16.04 28.39 4.32
CA ARG A 146 16.38 27.86 5.65
C ARG A 146 15.37 26.78 6.04
N GLY A 147 15.87 25.61 6.45
CA GLY A 147 15.05 24.51 6.97
C GLY A 147 15.15 23.24 6.14
N VAL A 148 14.39 22.22 6.57
CA VAL A 148 14.34 20.93 5.89
C VAL A 148 13.46 21.05 4.64
N PHE A 149 13.99 20.65 3.49
CA PHE A 149 13.22 20.61 2.24
C PHE A 149 12.09 19.58 2.33
N LYS A 150 10.85 20.06 2.22
CA LYS A 150 9.65 19.21 2.25
C LYS A 150 9.45 18.50 0.91
N ALA A 151 10.10 17.35 0.75
CA ALA A 151 10.02 16.51 -0.45
C ALA A 151 8.78 15.60 -0.50
N SER A 152 8.11 15.41 0.63
CA SER A 152 7.16 14.33 0.84
C SER A 152 5.74 14.81 1.13
N GLU A 153 4.80 14.00 0.66
CA GLU A 153 3.40 13.93 1.11
C GLU A 153 3.14 12.49 1.57
N TYR A 154 1.98 12.23 2.15
CA TYR A 154 1.70 10.96 2.80
C TYR A 154 0.28 10.48 2.51
N LEU A 155 0.13 9.17 2.38
CA LEU A 155 -1.16 8.50 2.39
C LEU A 155 -1.34 7.77 3.71
N LEU A 156 -2.38 8.12 4.46
CA LEU A 156 -2.87 7.30 5.55
C LEU A 156 -3.73 6.18 4.97
N TRP A 157 -3.37 4.93 5.27
CA TRP A 157 -4.11 3.75 4.84
C TRP A 157 -4.79 3.08 6.03
N TYR A 158 -6.11 3.05 6.00
CA TYR A 158 -6.96 2.34 6.95
C TYR A 158 -7.74 1.23 6.26
N ALA A 159 -7.88 0.10 6.92
CA ALA A 159 -8.90 -0.88 6.61
C ALA A 159 -10.23 -0.47 7.26
N ARG A 160 -11.35 -0.91 6.69
CA ARG A 160 -12.65 -0.74 7.34
C ARG A 160 -12.81 -1.65 8.56
N SER A 161 -12.34 -2.89 8.46
CA SER A 161 -12.26 -3.88 9.53
C SER A 161 -10.92 -4.60 9.42
N ARG A 162 -10.13 -4.62 10.49
CA ARG A 162 -8.83 -5.31 10.49
C ARG A 162 -8.96 -6.82 10.32
N ALA A 163 -10.03 -7.40 10.87
CA ALA A 163 -10.30 -8.83 10.82
C ALA A 163 -10.65 -9.30 9.40
N ASP A 164 -11.38 -8.48 8.64
CA ASP A 164 -11.84 -8.82 7.29
C ASP A 164 -10.89 -8.32 6.19
N PHE A 165 -9.88 -7.53 6.57
CA PHE A 165 -8.91 -6.97 5.62
C PHE A 165 -8.11 -8.07 4.95
N ARG A 166 -8.10 -8.05 3.61
CA ARG A 166 -7.30 -8.94 2.78
C ARG A 166 -6.25 -8.15 2.03
N TYR A 167 -4.98 -8.39 2.36
CA TYR A 167 -3.88 -7.86 1.59
C TYR A 167 -3.72 -8.70 0.31
N HIS A 168 -3.77 -8.04 -0.85
CA HIS A 168 -3.56 -8.67 -2.16
C HIS A 168 -2.19 -8.27 -2.70
N PRO A 169 -1.13 -9.10 -2.52
CA PRO A 169 0.20 -8.75 -2.96
C PRO A 169 0.24 -8.56 -4.47
N GLN A 170 0.64 -7.38 -4.91
CA GLN A 170 0.96 -7.14 -6.31
C GLN A 170 2.41 -7.54 -6.54
N ARG A 171 2.64 -8.47 -7.47
CA ARG A 171 3.98 -8.89 -7.87
C ARG A 171 4.28 -8.26 -9.22
N VAL A 172 5.46 -7.66 -9.33
CA VAL A 172 5.99 -7.16 -10.59
C VAL A 172 7.15 -8.05 -11.01
N SER A 173 7.27 -8.28 -12.32
CA SER A 173 8.41 -9.00 -12.85
C SER A 173 9.70 -8.27 -12.49
N ARG A 174 10.71 -9.03 -12.06
CA ARG A 174 12.04 -8.53 -11.74
C ARG A 174 13.05 -9.52 -12.30
N PRO A 175 14.21 -9.03 -12.76
CA PRO A 175 15.34 -9.91 -13.04
C PRO A 175 15.69 -10.76 -11.81
N PRO A 176 16.20 -11.99 -11.99
CA PRO A 176 16.65 -12.81 -10.88
C PRO A 176 17.65 -12.08 -9.98
N ASP A 177 17.53 -12.30 -8.67
CA ASP A 177 18.46 -11.72 -7.69
C ASP A 177 19.87 -12.31 -7.92
N PRO A 178 20.90 -11.48 -8.18
CA PRO A 178 22.25 -11.94 -8.48
C PRO A 178 22.93 -12.70 -7.33
N ALA A 179 22.35 -12.70 -6.12
CA ALA A 179 22.80 -13.50 -4.98
C ALA A 179 22.49 -14.99 -5.11
N TYR A 180 21.50 -15.37 -5.93
CA TYR A 180 21.10 -16.76 -6.16
C TYR A 180 22.03 -17.42 -7.17
N THR A 181 23.11 -18.03 -6.66
CA THR A 181 24.23 -18.54 -7.45
C THR A 181 24.49 -20.03 -7.27
N ARG A 182 23.79 -20.68 -6.34
CA ARG A 182 23.94 -22.10 -6.04
C ARG A 182 22.90 -22.92 -6.79
N TRP A 183 23.29 -24.15 -7.13
CA TRP A 183 22.50 -25.09 -7.91
C TRP A 183 22.33 -26.39 -7.14
N ILE A 184 21.15 -27.01 -7.22
CA ILE A 184 20.88 -28.37 -6.74
C ILE A 184 20.73 -29.23 -7.98
N GLU A 185 21.57 -30.26 -8.16
CA GLU A 185 21.48 -31.13 -9.33
C GLU A 185 20.22 -32.00 -9.32
N ASN A 186 19.83 -32.46 -8.13
CA ASN A 186 18.75 -33.40 -7.87
C ASN A 186 17.70 -32.83 -6.88
N PRO A 187 16.94 -31.78 -7.25
CA PRO A 187 16.05 -31.07 -6.31
C PRO A 187 14.84 -31.90 -5.86
N GLN A 188 14.55 -33.02 -6.53
CA GLN A 188 13.44 -33.92 -6.19
C GLN A 188 13.82 -34.97 -5.13
N ASP A 189 15.12 -35.16 -4.88
CA ASP A 189 15.61 -36.14 -3.90
C ASP A 189 15.47 -35.58 -2.47
N PRO A 190 15.53 -36.42 -1.43
CA PRO A 190 15.62 -35.96 -0.05
C PRO A 190 16.80 -34.98 0.16
N ALA A 191 16.60 -33.98 1.02
CA ALA A 191 17.56 -32.89 1.20
C ALA A 191 18.95 -33.35 1.65
N GLU A 192 19.02 -34.49 2.34
CA GLU A 192 20.25 -35.15 2.78
C GLU A 192 21.10 -35.69 1.61
N GLN A 193 20.49 -35.88 0.44
CA GLN A 193 21.14 -36.44 -0.75
C GLN A 193 21.40 -35.38 -1.83
N TRP A 194 21.09 -34.11 -1.56
CA TRP A 194 21.27 -33.05 -2.53
C TRP A 194 22.73 -32.84 -2.91
N GLN A 195 22.99 -32.86 -4.21
CA GLN A 195 24.27 -32.55 -4.81
C GLN A 195 24.29 -31.08 -5.21
N LEU A 196 25.26 -30.33 -4.67
CA LEU A 196 25.29 -28.88 -4.78
C LEU A 196 26.35 -28.40 -5.78
N GLY A 197 25.93 -27.61 -6.75
CA GLY A 197 26.77 -26.97 -7.75
C GLY A 197 26.63 -25.44 -7.77
N ARG A 198 27.01 -24.84 -8.89
CA ARG A 198 26.76 -23.42 -9.19
C ARG A 198 25.87 -23.31 -10.42
N VAL A 199 24.99 -22.31 -10.41
CA VAL A 199 24.12 -22.00 -11.55
C VAL A 199 24.93 -21.76 -12.83
N ARG A 200 26.10 -21.12 -12.68
CA ARG A 200 27.03 -20.89 -13.80
C ARG A 200 27.48 -22.19 -14.47
N ASP A 201 27.76 -23.23 -13.68
CA ASP A 201 28.29 -24.49 -14.19
C ASP A 201 27.18 -25.28 -14.90
N ALA A 202 25.96 -25.24 -14.35
CA ALA A 202 24.76 -25.77 -15.00
C ALA A 202 24.46 -25.05 -16.33
N PHE A 203 24.54 -23.71 -16.36
CA PHE A 203 24.36 -22.93 -17.57
C PHE A 203 25.40 -23.29 -18.65
N ILE A 204 26.67 -23.44 -18.27
CA ILE A 204 27.73 -23.83 -19.22
C ILE A 204 27.47 -25.22 -19.80
N ARG A 205 26.98 -26.16 -18.97
CA ARG A 205 26.67 -27.52 -19.39
C ARG A 205 25.57 -27.56 -20.45
N GLU A 206 24.56 -26.72 -20.33
CA GLU A 206 23.42 -26.68 -21.25
C GLU A 206 23.66 -25.78 -22.48
N ARG A 207 24.22 -24.59 -22.27
CA ARG A 207 24.33 -23.54 -23.30
C ARG A 207 25.73 -23.39 -23.88
N GLY A 208 26.69 -24.16 -23.39
CA GLY A 208 28.08 -24.13 -23.83
C GLY A 208 28.94 -23.09 -23.09
N PRO A 209 30.22 -22.98 -23.47
CA PRO A 209 31.19 -22.15 -22.77
C PRO A 209 30.84 -20.66 -22.83
N LEU A 210 31.13 -19.95 -21.74
CA LEU A 210 30.91 -18.51 -21.66
C LEU A 210 31.95 -17.75 -22.50
N THR A 211 31.49 -16.72 -23.21
CA THR A 211 32.39 -15.76 -23.88
C THR A 211 32.93 -14.73 -22.90
N SER A 212 34.01 -14.03 -23.26
CA SER A 212 34.58 -12.94 -22.46
C SER A 212 33.60 -11.77 -22.19
N ARG A 213 32.55 -11.64 -23.01
CA ARG A 213 31.51 -10.62 -22.87
C ARG A 213 30.38 -11.00 -21.91
N PHE A 214 30.36 -12.24 -21.41
CA PHE A 214 29.31 -12.72 -20.52
C PHE A 214 29.11 -11.81 -19.30
N ARG A 215 27.86 -11.55 -18.95
CA ARG A 215 27.43 -10.86 -17.74
C ARG A 215 26.25 -11.62 -17.14
N ARG A 216 26.07 -11.57 -15.81
CA ARG A 216 24.85 -12.14 -15.18
C ARG A 216 23.57 -11.42 -15.58
N SER A 217 23.70 -10.22 -16.14
CA SER A 217 22.59 -9.46 -16.73
C SER A 217 22.22 -9.90 -18.15
N ASP A 218 22.93 -10.89 -18.72
CA ASP A 218 22.61 -11.45 -20.02
C ASP A 218 21.18 -12.05 -20.00
N PRO A 219 20.29 -11.64 -20.92
CA PRO A 219 18.91 -12.13 -20.96
C PRO A 219 18.81 -13.66 -21.02
N ALA A 220 19.71 -14.34 -21.75
CA ALA A 220 19.69 -15.80 -21.85
C ALA A 220 20.05 -16.47 -20.51
N TYR A 221 21.01 -15.89 -19.78
CA TYR A 221 21.37 -16.36 -18.44
C TYR A 221 20.25 -16.11 -17.42
N GLN A 222 19.62 -14.94 -17.47
CA GLN A 222 18.49 -14.62 -16.59
C GLN A 222 17.29 -15.52 -16.87
N GLN A 223 16.98 -15.78 -18.15
CA GLN A 223 15.91 -16.68 -18.52
C GLN A 223 16.19 -18.11 -18.04
N PHE A 224 17.41 -18.62 -18.22
CA PHE A 224 17.81 -19.91 -17.68
C PHE A 224 17.61 -20.00 -16.15
N VAL A 225 17.98 -18.96 -15.39
CA VAL A 225 17.75 -18.95 -13.94
C VAL A 225 16.26 -19.08 -13.60
N VAL A 226 15.38 -18.42 -14.36
CA VAL A 226 13.93 -18.47 -14.15
C VAL A 226 13.36 -19.83 -14.54
N ASP A 227 13.75 -20.35 -15.71
CA ASP A 227 13.26 -21.64 -16.23
C ASP A 227 13.65 -22.80 -15.30
N HIS A 228 14.81 -22.68 -14.64
CA HIS A 228 15.33 -23.69 -13.71
C HIS A 228 15.20 -23.27 -12.23
N ALA A 229 14.22 -22.42 -11.88
CA ALA A 229 14.11 -21.86 -10.53
C ALA A 229 14.10 -22.90 -9.39
N GLN A 230 13.62 -24.13 -9.64
CA GLN A 230 13.63 -25.22 -8.65
C GLN A 230 15.03 -25.71 -8.27
N HIS A 231 16.02 -25.52 -9.14
CA HIS A 231 17.42 -25.88 -8.88
C HIS A 231 18.19 -24.75 -8.19
N VAL A 232 17.66 -23.53 -8.21
CA VAL A 232 18.43 -22.32 -7.87
C VAL A 232 18.20 -21.91 -6.42
N PHE A 233 19.29 -21.71 -5.68
CA PHE A 233 19.22 -21.23 -4.30
C PHE A 233 20.40 -20.32 -3.92
N ARG A 234 20.33 -19.77 -2.71
CA ARG A 234 21.46 -19.13 -2.03
C ARG A 234 21.59 -19.65 -0.61
N LEU A 235 22.81 -19.69 -0.12
CA LEU A 235 23.04 -19.87 1.33
C LEU A 235 22.68 -18.56 2.03
N ALA A 236 21.93 -18.66 3.13
CA ALA A 236 21.54 -17.52 3.94
C ALA A 236 21.77 -17.84 5.43
N PRO A 237 22.37 -16.92 6.20
CA PRO A 237 22.48 -17.10 7.64
C PRO A 237 21.08 -17.04 8.27
N ILE A 238 20.77 -18.02 9.12
CA ILE A 238 19.52 -18.04 9.88
C ILE A 238 19.67 -17.11 11.09
N SER A 239 18.85 -16.06 11.15
CA SER A 239 18.80 -15.10 12.27
C SER A 239 18.11 -15.71 13.48
N ASP A 240 18.76 -15.66 14.64
CA ASP A 240 18.18 -16.17 15.90
C ASP A 240 17.04 -15.30 16.44
N ARG A 241 16.88 -14.07 15.94
CA ARG A 241 15.84 -13.11 16.39
C ARG A 241 14.70 -12.92 15.39
N LYS A 242 14.98 -13.04 14.09
CA LYS A 242 14.03 -12.72 13.02
C LYS A 242 13.45 -13.94 12.32
N ALA A 243 14.08 -15.11 12.44
CA ALA A 243 13.54 -16.34 11.87
C ALA A 243 12.46 -16.93 12.79
N GLY A 244 11.50 -17.66 12.20
CA GLY A 244 10.48 -18.36 12.97
C GLY A 244 11.10 -19.44 13.88
N ALA A 245 10.43 -19.74 15.00
CA ALA A 245 10.93 -20.66 16.02
C ALA A 245 11.36 -22.04 15.46
N GLY A 246 10.59 -22.60 14.52
CA GLY A 246 10.91 -23.88 13.89
C GLY A 246 12.22 -23.84 13.07
N THR A 247 12.47 -22.74 12.35
CA THR A 247 13.71 -22.55 11.59
C THR A 247 14.93 -22.43 12.51
N VAL A 248 14.79 -21.72 13.63
CA VAL A 248 15.85 -21.60 14.65
C VAL A 248 16.14 -22.96 15.29
N ALA A 249 15.10 -23.74 15.64
CA ALA A 249 15.28 -25.08 16.19
C ALA A 249 16.02 -26.03 15.22
N ALA A 250 15.68 -25.99 13.94
CA ALA A 250 16.37 -26.79 12.91
C ALA A 250 17.85 -26.43 12.79
N LYS A 251 18.21 -25.14 12.85
CA LYS A 251 19.60 -24.66 12.88
C LYS A 251 20.37 -25.23 14.07
N VAL A 252 19.77 -25.21 15.26
CA VAL A 252 20.40 -25.74 16.48
C VAL A 252 20.65 -27.24 16.36
N ARG A 253 19.65 -28.00 15.92
CA ARG A 253 19.77 -29.46 15.70
C ARG A 253 20.87 -29.79 14.69
N SER A 254 20.94 -29.06 13.57
CA SER A 254 21.99 -29.25 12.55
C SER A 254 23.41 -28.97 13.08
N ARG A 255 23.57 -28.06 14.05
CA ARG A 255 24.88 -27.84 14.70
C ARG A 255 25.28 -28.97 15.64
N GLN A 256 24.31 -29.62 16.27
CA GLN A 256 24.54 -30.74 17.19
C GLN A 256 24.81 -32.04 16.42
N HIS A 257 24.19 -32.21 15.26
CA HIS A 257 24.35 -33.35 14.36
C HIS A 257 24.66 -32.86 12.94
N PRO A 258 25.91 -32.43 12.67
CA PRO A 258 26.32 -32.10 11.31
C PRO A 258 26.29 -33.37 10.45
N ALA A 259 25.65 -33.26 9.28
CA ALA A 259 25.66 -34.29 8.25
C ALA A 259 27.05 -34.37 7.58
#